data_AF-A0A2N2HHX3-F1
#
_entry.id   AF-A0A2N2HHX3-F1
#
_cell.length_a   1.000
_cell.length_b   1.000
_cell.length_c   1.000
_cell.angle_alpha   90.00
_cell.angle_beta   90.00
_cell.angle_gamma   90.00
#
_symmetry.space_group_name_H-M   'P 1'
#
loop_
_entity.id
_entity.type
_entity.pdbx_description
1 polymer ?
#
loop_
_entity_poly.entity_id
_entity_poly.type
_entity_poly.pdbx_seq_one_letter_code
_entity_poly.pdbx_strand_id
1 'polypeptide(L)'
;MPAAEIDPRILQKVLCLQNSSFFSNLPFELLLEIARLGEEVHLSSGEALFEEKDQADGLYFVLSGELEVRMGGACVNRLTDGAVLGEIALLDGGVRTATCVARGNVLLLRFEPVLFDEIVEDYPEVARRVLGTLVERFRALGVQLEQPASQEG
;
A
#
# COMPACT_ATOMS: atom_id res chain seq x y z
N MET A 1 11.24 -30.70 20.23
CA MET A 1 10.80 -29.31 20.49
C MET A 1 9.42 -29.18 19.90
N PRO A 2 8.39 -28.71 20.64
CA PRO A 2 7.09 -28.50 20.00
C PRO A 2 7.27 -27.40 18.96
N ALA A 3 6.86 -27.64 17.72
CA ALA A 3 6.79 -26.60 16.71
C ALA A 3 5.97 -25.45 17.30
N ALA A 4 6.55 -24.26 17.39
CA ALA A 4 5.84 -23.10 17.91
C ALA A 4 4.56 -22.93 17.08
N GLU A 5 3.42 -23.08 17.75
CA GLU A 5 2.11 -22.97 17.13
C GLU A 5 1.99 -21.56 16.55
N ILE A 6 1.83 -21.45 15.22
CA ILE A 6 1.74 -20.16 14.55
C ILE A 6 0.39 -19.53 14.90
N ASP A 7 0.38 -18.32 15.45
CA ASP A 7 -0.85 -17.58 15.78
C ASP A 7 -1.75 -17.50 14.52
N PRO A 8 -3.01 -17.97 14.57
CA PRO A 8 -3.94 -17.90 13.45
C PRO A 8 -4.08 -16.51 12.82
N ARG A 9 -3.91 -15.44 13.59
CA ARG A 9 -3.96 -14.05 13.09
C ARG A 9 -2.79 -13.74 12.17
N ILE A 10 -1.61 -14.28 12.48
CA ILE A 10 -0.43 -14.14 11.60
C ILE A 10 -0.68 -14.88 10.30
N LEU A 11 -1.23 -16.10 10.37
CA LEU A 11 -1.54 -16.86 9.16
C LEU A 11 -2.57 -16.15 8.27
N GLN A 12 -3.59 -15.51 8.88
CA GLN A 12 -4.54 -14.69 8.14
C GLN A 12 -3.86 -13.52 7.40
N LYS A 13 -2.94 -12.81 8.05
CA LYS A 13 -2.14 -11.75 7.41
C LYS A 13 -1.34 -12.30 6.23
N VAL A 14 -0.69 -13.44 6.39
CA VAL A 14 0.06 -14.11 5.32
C VAL A 14 -0.84 -14.42 4.11
N LEU A 15 -2.04 -14.95 4.36
CA LEU A 15 -3.00 -15.23 3.29
C LEU A 15 -3.46 -13.97 2.56
N CYS A 16 -3.67 -12.86 3.28
CA CYS A 16 -3.98 -11.56 2.66
C CYS A 16 -2.82 -11.06 1.81
N LEU A 17 -1.58 -11.12 2.32
CA LEU A 17 -0.38 -10.71 1.59
C LEU A 17 -0.22 -11.55 0.31
N GLN A 18 -0.33 -12.88 0.40
CA GLN A 18 -0.23 -13.79 -0.76
C GLN A 18 -1.25 -13.50 -1.86
N ASN A 19 -2.45 -13.04 -1.51
CA ASN A 19 -3.48 -12.72 -2.50
C ASN A 19 -3.33 -11.32 -3.11
N SER A 20 -2.32 -10.54 -2.72
CA SER A 20 -2.06 -9.22 -3.31
C SER A 20 -1.20 -9.30 -4.57
N SER A 21 -1.39 -8.36 -5.50
CA SER A 21 -0.51 -8.22 -6.67
C SER A 21 0.95 -7.94 -6.28
N PHE A 22 1.15 -7.28 -5.14
CA PHE A 22 2.44 -6.86 -4.63
C PHE A 22 3.27 -8.01 -4.03
N PHE A 23 2.67 -8.85 -3.19
CA PHE A 23 3.39 -9.90 -2.45
C PHE A 23 3.14 -11.34 -2.99
N SER A 24 2.37 -11.52 -4.07
CA SER A 24 1.83 -12.83 -4.52
C SER A 24 2.81 -13.95 -4.84
N ASN A 25 4.11 -13.69 -4.98
CA ASN A 25 5.11 -14.75 -5.26
C ASN A 25 6.32 -14.69 -4.30
N LEU A 26 6.16 -14.07 -3.13
CA LEU A 26 7.22 -14.08 -2.13
C LEU A 26 7.26 -15.42 -1.39
N PRO A 27 8.45 -15.87 -0.94
CA PRO A 27 8.57 -17.05 -0.11
C PRO A 27 7.69 -16.96 1.15
N PHE A 28 7.16 -18.09 1.59
CA PHE A 28 6.27 -18.13 2.76
C PHE A 28 6.96 -17.60 4.01
N GLU A 29 8.25 -17.90 4.18
CA GLU A 29 9.07 -17.46 5.30
C GLU A 29 9.13 -15.93 5.37
N LEU A 30 9.30 -15.27 4.23
CA LEU A 30 9.32 -13.81 4.13
C LEU A 30 7.93 -13.21 4.39
N LEU A 31 6.88 -13.80 3.83
CA LEU A 31 5.51 -13.36 4.10
C LEU A 31 5.15 -13.48 5.59
N LEU A 32 5.64 -14.54 6.24
CA LEU A 32 5.47 -14.76 7.67
C LEU A 32 6.21 -13.70 8.49
N GLU A 33 7.40 -13.29 8.06
CA GLU A 33 8.16 -12.21 8.66
C GLU A 33 7.46 -10.85 8.48
N ILE A 34 7.05 -10.51 7.26
CA ILE A 34 6.26 -9.31 6.95
C ILE A 34 4.99 -9.28 7.82
N ALA A 35 4.26 -10.39 7.91
CA ALA A 35 3.05 -10.50 8.73
C ALA A 35 3.31 -10.32 10.23
N ARG A 36 4.51 -10.64 10.72
CA ARG A 36 4.91 -10.49 12.13
C ARG A 36 5.36 -9.08 12.45
N LEU A 37 6.13 -8.46 11.56
CA LEU A 37 6.69 -7.12 11.75
C LEU A 37 5.67 -6.02 11.43
N GLY A 38 4.66 -6.32 10.60
CA GLY A 38 3.60 -5.37 10.27
C GLY A 38 2.73 -5.00 11.47
N GLU A 39 2.69 -3.71 11.78
CA GLU A 39 1.83 -3.15 12.82
C GLU A 39 0.42 -2.92 12.29
N GLU A 40 -0.60 -3.31 13.05
CA GLU A 40 -1.98 -3.05 12.65
C GLU A 40 -2.37 -1.59 12.89
N VAL A 41 -2.86 -0.95 11.83
CA VAL A 41 -3.44 0.40 11.90
C VAL A 41 -4.93 0.29 11.61
N HIS A 42 -5.75 0.82 12.52
CA HIS A 42 -7.21 0.83 12.41
C HIS A 42 -7.65 2.27 12.17
N LEU A 43 -8.47 2.46 11.14
CA LEU A 43 -9.08 3.75 10.82
C LEU A 43 -10.60 3.63 10.76
N SER A 44 -11.27 4.64 11.29
CA SER A 44 -12.71 4.85 11.19
C SER A 44 -13.03 5.70 9.96
N SER A 45 -14.29 5.70 9.55
CA SER A 45 -14.74 6.46 8.39
C SER A 45 -14.38 7.95 8.50
N GLY A 46 -13.69 8.47 7.48
CA GLY A 46 -13.27 9.87 7.41
C GLY A 46 -11.94 10.18 8.10
N GLU A 47 -11.33 9.24 8.82
CA GLU A 47 -10.00 9.43 9.38
C GLU A 47 -8.94 9.42 8.27
N ALA A 48 -8.02 10.39 8.33
CA ALA A 48 -6.88 10.45 7.42
C ALA A 48 -5.80 9.47 7.90
N LEU A 49 -5.29 8.64 6.98
CA LEU A 49 -4.09 7.85 7.23
C LEU A 49 -2.85 8.76 7.26
N PHE A 50 -2.76 9.67 6.29
CA PHE A 50 -1.77 10.73 6.20
C PHE A 50 -2.26 11.81 5.23
N GLU A 51 -1.66 12.99 5.31
CA GLU A 51 -1.94 14.12 4.43
C GLU A 51 -0.86 14.33 3.37
N GLU A 52 -1.23 14.99 2.27
CA GLU A 52 -0.29 15.45 1.26
C GLU A 52 0.79 16.32 1.94
N LYS A 53 2.06 16.05 1.62
CA LYS A 53 3.28 16.69 2.15
C LYS A 53 3.71 16.26 3.54
N ASP A 54 3.02 15.32 4.18
CA ASP A 54 3.53 14.69 5.40
C ASP A 54 4.83 13.94 5.13
N GLN A 55 5.67 13.84 6.15
CA GLN A 55 6.85 12.98 6.09
C GLN A 55 6.41 11.52 6.01
N ALA A 56 7.12 10.73 5.19
CA ALA A 56 6.88 9.32 5.10
C ALA A 56 7.30 8.62 6.40
N ASP A 57 6.35 7.95 7.04
CA ASP A 57 6.54 7.25 8.30
C ASP A 57 6.48 5.72 8.14
N GLY A 58 6.19 5.24 6.93
CA GLY A 58 6.10 3.82 6.61
C GLY A 58 5.38 3.52 5.31
N LEU A 59 5.35 2.24 4.98
CA LEU A 59 4.57 1.65 3.90
C LEU A 59 3.29 1.05 4.49
N TYR A 60 2.19 1.12 3.75
CA TYR A 60 0.92 0.55 4.20
C TYR A 60 0.40 -0.50 3.24
N PHE A 61 -0.21 -1.55 3.79
CA PHE A 61 -0.94 -2.58 3.07
C PHE A 61 -2.38 -2.63 3.59
N VAL A 62 -3.37 -2.55 2.70
CA VAL A 62 -4.77 -2.62 3.07
C VAL A 62 -5.16 -4.08 3.31
N LEU A 63 -5.39 -4.45 4.57
CA LEU A 63 -5.91 -5.78 4.92
C LEU A 63 -7.40 -5.89 4.60
N SER A 64 -8.17 -4.86 4.95
CA SER A 64 -9.59 -4.80 4.65
C SER A 64 -10.12 -3.36 4.64
N GLY A 65 -11.04 -3.05 3.75
CA GLY A 65 -11.74 -1.76 3.68
C GLY A 65 -11.34 -0.94 2.46
N GLU A 66 -11.74 0.33 2.44
CA GLU A 66 -11.46 1.23 1.31
C GLU A 66 -10.80 2.53 1.78
N LEU A 67 -9.74 2.94 1.07
CA LEU A 67 -9.13 4.25 1.19
C LEU A 67 -9.41 5.08 -0.06
N GLU A 68 -9.72 6.36 0.14
CA GLU A 68 -9.78 7.36 -0.90
C GLU A 68 -8.48 8.16 -0.96
N VAL A 69 -7.85 8.19 -2.13
CA VAL A 69 -6.62 8.95 -2.38
C VAL A 69 -7.00 10.27 -3.03
N ARG A 70 -6.53 11.38 -2.46
CA ARG A 70 -6.82 12.74 -2.91
C ARG A 70 -5.53 13.51 -3.22
N MET A 71 -5.45 14.12 -4.39
CA MET A 71 -4.37 15.04 -4.78
C MET A 71 -4.97 16.41 -5.11
N GLY A 72 -4.45 17.49 -4.50
CA GLY A 72 -5.02 18.82 -4.70
C GLY A 72 -6.51 18.94 -4.34
N GLY A 73 -6.97 18.11 -3.39
CA GLY A 73 -8.37 18.06 -2.95
C GLY A 73 -9.33 17.22 -3.79
N ALA A 74 -8.91 16.74 -4.97
CA ALA A 74 -9.73 15.88 -5.83
C ALA A 74 -9.44 14.40 -5.56
N CYS A 75 -10.49 13.56 -5.55
CA CYS A 75 -10.34 12.11 -5.50
C CYS A 75 -9.75 11.60 -6.82
N VAL A 76 -8.56 11.00 -6.75
CA VAL A 76 -7.81 10.52 -7.92
C VAL A 76 -7.73 9.00 -8.00
N ASN A 77 -7.91 8.31 -6.87
CA ASN A 77 -7.91 6.85 -6.82
C ASN A 77 -8.67 6.32 -5.59
N ARG A 78 -9.07 5.05 -5.65
CA ARG A 78 -9.60 4.28 -4.50
C ARG A 78 -8.79 3.01 -4.36
N LEU A 79 -8.36 2.72 -3.14
CA LEU A 79 -7.56 1.55 -2.81
C LEU A 79 -8.37 0.64 -1.90
N THR A 80 -8.33 -0.66 -2.17
CA THR A 80 -9.07 -1.68 -1.42
C THR A 80 -8.10 -2.80 -0.99
N ASP A 81 -8.63 -3.82 -0.35
CA ASP A 81 -7.95 -5.03 0.10
C ASP A 81 -6.84 -5.50 -0.88
N GLY A 82 -5.64 -5.73 -0.37
CA GLY A 82 -4.48 -6.13 -1.16
C GLY A 82 -3.69 -4.98 -1.76
N ALA A 83 -4.16 -3.74 -1.68
CA ALA A 83 -3.41 -2.58 -2.16
C ALA A 83 -2.26 -2.22 -1.22
N VAL A 84 -1.12 -1.83 -1.83
CA VAL A 84 0.01 -1.21 -1.14
C VAL A 84 0.03 0.29 -1.45
N LEU A 85 0.32 1.12 -0.45
CA LEU A 85 0.41 2.57 -0.61
C LEU A 85 1.50 3.18 0.25
N GLY A 86 1.92 4.38 -0.14
CA GLY A 86 2.98 5.12 0.55
C GLY A 86 4.38 4.78 0.04
N GLU A 87 4.49 3.98 -1.03
CA GLU A 87 5.76 3.52 -1.59
C GLU A 87 6.57 4.64 -2.24
N ILE A 88 5.91 5.64 -2.84
CA ILE A 88 6.59 6.72 -3.59
C ILE A 88 7.56 7.47 -2.67
N ALA A 89 7.04 7.94 -1.53
CA ALA A 89 7.80 8.77 -0.60
C ALA A 89 8.93 8.00 0.10
N LEU A 90 8.83 6.66 0.18
CA LEU A 90 9.92 5.82 0.67
C LEU A 90 11.03 5.66 -0.38
N LEU A 91 10.65 5.48 -1.65
CA LEU A 91 11.61 5.27 -2.74
C LEU A 91 12.40 6.53 -3.09
N ASP A 92 11.78 7.70 -3.05
CA ASP A 92 12.42 8.97 -3.41
C ASP A 92 12.96 9.77 -2.21
N GLY A 93 12.71 9.29 -0.98
CA GLY A 93 13.06 9.98 0.27
C GLY A 93 12.30 11.30 0.46
N GLY A 94 11.19 11.49 -0.25
CA GLY A 94 10.38 12.68 -0.25
C GLY A 94 9.23 12.65 0.74
N VAL A 95 8.20 13.43 0.43
CA VAL A 95 6.99 13.56 1.24
C VAL A 95 5.82 12.83 0.59
N ARG A 96 4.74 12.59 1.34
CA ARG A 96 3.49 12.04 0.80
C ARG A 96 2.99 12.91 -0.36
N THR A 97 2.70 12.27 -1.50
CA THR A 97 2.25 12.96 -2.73
C THR A 97 0.74 13.20 -2.78
N ALA A 98 -0.02 12.63 -1.84
CA ALA A 98 -1.47 12.68 -1.78
C ALA A 98 -1.96 12.50 -0.34
N THR A 99 -3.16 12.98 -0.03
CA THR A 99 -3.88 12.66 1.21
C THR A 99 -4.62 11.33 1.04
N CYS A 100 -4.55 10.45 2.03
CA CYS A 100 -5.32 9.19 2.03
C CYS A 100 -6.31 9.17 3.20
N VAL A 101 -7.58 8.90 2.91
CA VAL A 101 -8.69 8.96 3.89
C VAL A 101 -9.50 7.68 3.87
N ALA A 102 -9.84 7.15 5.04
CA ALA A 102 -10.69 5.97 5.19
C ALA A 102 -12.13 6.23 4.74
N ARG A 103 -12.69 5.26 3.99
CA ARG A 103 -14.09 5.20 3.56
C ARG A 103 -14.76 4.02 4.26
N GLY A 104 -15.37 4.29 5.42
CA GLY A 104 -15.77 3.22 6.34
C GLY A 104 -14.62 2.80 7.25
N ASN A 105 -14.76 1.63 7.88
CA ASN A 105 -13.72 1.06 8.74
C ASN A 105 -12.64 0.41 7.87
N VAL A 106 -11.37 0.73 8.14
CA VAL A 106 -10.22 0.20 7.40
C VAL A 106 -9.22 -0.41 8.38
N LEU A 107 -8.71 -1.57 8.01
CA LEU A 107 -7.59 -2.23 8.68
C LEU A 107 -6.41 -2.27 7.72
N LEU A 108 -5.25 -1.82 8.20
CA LEU A 108 -4.00 -1.84 7.46
C LEU A 108 -2.91 -2.56 8.24
N LEU A 109 -1.89 -3.01 7.52
CA LEU A 109 -0.55 -3.24 8.07
C LEU A 109 0.34 -2.07 7.70
N ARG A 110 1.05 -1.53 8.69
CA ARG A 110 2.13 -0.56 8.52
C ARG A 110 3.47 -1.28 8.66
N PHE A 111 4.40 -0.94 7.77
CA PHE A 111 5.78 -1.41 7.81
C PHE A 111 6.70 -0.20 7.96
N GLU A 112 7.73 -0.34 8.79
CA GLU A 112 8.79 0.67 8.86
C GLU A 112 9.57 0.76 7.54
N PRO A 113 10.07 1.94 7.17
CA PRO A 113 10.89 2.12 5.97
C PRO A 113 12.07 1.14 5.89
N VAL A 114 12.75 0.91 7.02
CA VAL A 114 13.92 0.03 7.10
C VAL A 114 13.59 -1.41 6.66
N LEU A 115 12.43 -1.92 7.07
CA LEU A 115 11.98 -3.26 6.65
C LEU A 115 11.74 -3.32 5.14
N PHE A 116 11.21 -2.25 4.54
CA PHE A 116 11.02 -2.20 3.09
C PHE A 116 12.37 -2.21 2.35
N ASP A 117 13.36 -1.46 2.84
CA ASP A 117 14.70 -1.42 2.26
C ASP A 117 15.38 -2.80 2.34
N GLU A 118 15.33 -3.46 3.50
CA GLU A 118 15.85 -4.82 3.70
C GLU A 118 15.20 -5.82 2.73
N ILE A 119 13.86 -5.78 2.59
CA ILE A 119 13.14 -6.65 1.67
C ILE A 119 13.56 -6.39 0.21
N VAL A 120 13.75 -5.13 -0.18
CA VAL A 120 14.15 -4.78 -1.55
C VAL A 120 15.58 -5.24 -1.85
N GLU A 121 16.49 -5.14 -0.87
CA GLU A 121 17.87 -5.61 -1.00
C GLU A 121 17.95 -7.14 -1.14
N ASP A 122 17.24 -7.87 -0.28
CA ASP A 122 17.26 -9.34 -0.27
C ASP A 122 16.41 -9.96 -1.39
N TYR A 123 15.36 -9.26 -1.85
CA TYR A 123 14.39 -9.74 -2.83
C TYR A 123 14.15 -8.73 -3.97
N PRO A 124 15.08 -8.61 -4.95
CA PRO A 124 15.00 -7.63 -6.04
C PRO A 124 13.72 -7.70 -6.90
N GLU A 125 13.01 -8.83 -6.90
CA GLU A 125 11.70 -8.97 -7.51
C GLU A 125 10.61 -8.10 -6.88
N VAL A 126 10.73 -7.75 -5.60
CA VAL A 126 9.84 -6.81 -4.92
C VAL A 126 9.97 -5.43 -5.55
N ALA A 127 11.20 -4.93 -5.72
CA ALA A 127 11.45 -3.66 -6.39
C ALA A 127 10.86 -3.61 -7.80
N ARG A 128 11.00 -4.70 -8.58
CA ARG A 128 10.41 -4.79 -9.92
C ARG A 128 8.88 -4.66 -9.91
N ARG A 129 8.21 -5.23 -8.91
CA ARG A 129 6.75 -5.13 -8.74
C ARG A 129 6.32 -3.72 -8.36
N VAL A 130 7.04 -3.11 -7.41
CA VAL A 130 6.85 -1.70 -7.02
C VAL A 130 6.90 -0.80 -8.26
N LEU A 131 7.97 -0.92 -9.06
CA LEU A 131 8.11 -0.17 -10.31
C LEU A 131 6.97 -0.44 -11.29
N GLY A 132 6.54 -1.71 -11.43
CA GLY A 132 5.39 -2.08 -12.25
C GLY A 132 4.09 -1.38 -11.82
N THR A 133 3.79 -1.37 -10.53
CA THR A 133 2.63 -0.68 -9.96
C THR A 133 2.70 0.83 -10.18
N LEU A 134 3.88 1.45 -10.02
CA LEU A 134 4.07 2.87 -10.30
C LEU A 134 3.84 3.19 -11.79
N VAL A 135 4.31 2.34 -12.70
CA VAL A 135 4.08 2.49 -14.15
C VAL A 135 2.60 2.37 -14.50
N GLU A 136 1.88 1.42 -13.89
CA GLU A 136 0.43 1.28 -14.07
C GLU A 136 -0.33 2.51 -13.57
N ARG A 137 0.01 3.01 -12.39
CA ARG A 137 -0.56 4.25 -11.82
C ARG A 137 -0.29 5.46 -12.72
N PHE A 138 0.95 5.60 -13.22
CA PHE A 138 1.31 6.68 -14.13
C PHE A 138 0.52 6.61 -15.44
N ARG A 139 0.36 5.41 -16.02
CA ARG A 139 -0.48 5.23 -17.22
C ARG A 139 -1.95 5.62 -16.97
N ALA A 140 -2.49 5.26 -15.81
CA ALA A 140 -3.86 5.63 -15.44
C ALA A 140 -4.05 7.16 -15.31
N LEU A 141 -3.02 7.89 -14.84
CA LEU A 141 -3.01 9.35 -14.83
C LEU A 141 -2.93 9.95 -16.25
N GLY A 142 -2.11 9.37 -17.12
CA GLY A 142 -1.94 9.84 -18.50
C GLY A 142 -3.21 9.72 -19.36
N VAL A 143 -4.04 8.70 -19.14
CA VAL A 143 -5.31 8.50 -19.86
C VAL A 143 -6.35 9.58 -19.55
N GLN A 144 -6.20 10.35 -18.46
CA GLN A 144 -7.13 11.44 -18.10
C GLN A 144 -6.82 12.77 -18.79
N LEU A 145 -5.66 12.93 -19.44
CA LEU A 145 -5.30 14.17 -20.16
C LEU A 145 -5.81 14.22 -21.60
N GLU A 146 -6.40 13.14 -22.11
CA GLU A 146 -6.93 13.02 -23.48
C GLU A 146 -8.47 12.99 -23.57
N GLN A 147 -9.21 13.49 -22.58
CA GLN A 147 -10.62 13.79 -22.81
C GLN A 147 -10.74 15.16 -23.51
N PRO A 148 -11.01 15.22 -24.84
CA PRO A 148 -11.25 16.50 -25.48
C PRO A 148 -12.48 17.14 -24.83
N ALA A 149 -12.33 18.42 -24.46
CA ALA A 149 -13.44 19.26 -24.06
C ALA A 149 -14.58 19.10 -25.07
N SER A 150 -15.73 18.61 -24.61
CA SER A 150 -16.97 18.68 -25.35
C SER A 150 -17.19 20.13 -25.74
N GLN A 151 -16.95 20.46 -27.01
CA GLN A 151 -17.51 21.66 -27.61
C GLN A 151 -18.99 21.38 -27.82
N GLU A 152 -19.82 21.86 -26.89
CA GLU A 152 -21.24 22.04 -27.10
C GLU A 152 -21.49 23.51 -27.44
N GLY A 153 -22.04 23.73 -28.65
CA GLY A 153 -22.98 24.83 -28.96
C GLY A 153 -22.38 26.19 -29.28
#